data_AF-A0A897NN84-F1
#
_entry.id   AF-A0A897NN84-F1
#
_cell.length_a   1.000
_cell.length_b   1.000
_cell.length_c   1.000
_cell.angle_alpha   90.00
_cell.angle_beta   90.00
_cell.angle_gamma   90.00
#
_symmetry.space_group_name_H-M   'P 1'
#
loop_
_entity.id
_entity.type
_entity.pdbx_description
1 polymer ?
#
loop_
_entity_poly.entity_id
_entity_poly.type
_entity_poly.pdbx_seq_one_letter_code
_entity_poly.pdbx_strand_id
1 'polypeptide(L)'
;MTDLSAQKRLAADVLDVGKNRIWFDPDAQGEIADAITREDVRELVEQGLIQTEEAAGNSRGRAKERQQKRSYGHQKGHGSRKGKAGGRQDDREDWQSRIRAQRRRLRELRDEEEKLSPSEYRTLYDRASGGEFDSVADLERYIEAQFGEN
;
A
#
# COMPACT_ATOMS: atom_id res chain seq x y z
N MET A 1 32.12 -37.95 -9.87
CA MET A 1 31.16 -36.84 -9.72
C MET A 1 31.48 -36.21 -8.37
N THR A 2 31.91 -34.96 -8.35
CA THR A 2 32.26 -34.23 -7.12
C THR A 2 30.97 -33.80 -6.39
N ASP A 3 30.93 -33.96 -5.07
CA ASP A 3 29.81 -33.49 -4.24
C ASP A 3 30.13 -32.09 -3.74
N LEU A 4 29.38 -31.09 -4.23
CA LEU A 4 29.55 -29.68 -3.88
C LEU A 4 28.45 -29.16 -2.93
N SER A 5 27.67 -30.05 -2.31
CA SER A 5 26.53 -29.66 -1.47
C SER A 5 26.96 -28.88 -0.22
N ALA A 6 28.12 -29.22 0.36
CA ALA A 6 28.70 -28.53 1.50
C ALA A 6 29.15 -27.11 1.14
N GLN A 7 29.86 -26.96 0.02
CA GLN A 7 30.31 -25.68 -0.52
C GLN A 7 29.11 -24.82 -0.89
N LYS A 8 28.05 -25.40 -1.48
CA LYS A 8 26.82 -24.68 -1.80
C LYS A 8 26.11 -24.15 -0.56
N ARG A 9 26.18 -24.89 0.56
CA ARG A 9 25.68 -24.42 1.86
C ARG A 9 26.55 -23.31 2.45
N LEU A 10 27.89 -23.42 2.37
CA LEU A 10 28.80 -22.40 2.87
C LEU A 10 28.71 -21.11 2.06
N ALA A 11 28.69 -21.20 0.73
CA ALA A 11 28.53 -20.07 -0.18
C ALA A 11 27.22 -19.32 0.06
N ALA A 12 26.11 -20.04 0.23
CA ALA A 12 24.82 -19.44 0.58
C ALA A 12 24.87 -18.61 1.87
N ASP A 13 25.56 -19.10 2.90
CA ASP A 13 25.69 -18.42 4.18
C ASP A 13 26.68 -17.24 4.13
N VAL A 14 27.77 -17.38 3.35
CA VAL A 14 28.75 -16.31 3.13
C VAL A 14 28.15 -15.16 2.32
N LEU A 15 27.32 -15.46 1.32
CA LEU A 15 26.71 -14.50 0.41
C LEU A 15 25.33 -14.01 0.88
N ASP A 16 24.85 -14.51 2.03
CA ASP A 16 23.52 -14.21 2.60
C ASP A 16 22.36 -14.40 1.60
N VAL A 17 22.39 -15.52 0.87
CA VAL A 17 21.36 -15.88 -0.11
C VAL A 17 20.93 -17.34 0.00
N GLY A 18 19.74 -17.66 -0.53
CA GLY A 18 19.28 -19.04 -0.58
C GLY A 18 20.16 -19.91 -1.49
N LYS A 19 20.40 -21.17 -1.10
CA LYS A 19 21.23 -22.14 -1.84
C LYS A 19 20.90 -22.26 -3.33
N ASN A 20 19.62 -22.13 -3.70
CA ASN A 20 19.19 -22.24 -5.09
C ASN A 20 19.69 -21.09 -5.97
N ARG A 21 20.08 -19.94 -5.40
CA ARG A 21 20.64 -18.80 -6.12
C ARG A 21 22.16 -18.84 -6.25
N ILE A 22 22.82 -19.83 -5.65
CA ILE A 22 24.26 -20.00 -5.79
C ILE A 22 24.54 -20.72 -7.10
N TRP A 23 25.30 -20.03 -7.95
CA TRP A 23 25.86 -20.54 -9.19
C TRP A 23 27.33 -20.91 -8.98
N PHE A 24 27.73 -22.06 -9.50
CA PHE A 24 29.11 -22.54 -9.53
C PHE A 24 29.55 -22.68 -10.96
N ASP A 25 30.78 -22.23 -11.25
CA ASP A 25 31.39 -22.41 -12.55
C ASP A 25 31.52 -23.93 -12.86
N PRO A 26 30.88 -24.42 -13.94
CA PRO A 26 30.97 -25.83 -14.33
C PRO A 26 32.39 -26.29 -14.65
N ASP A 27 33.27 -25.40 -15.10
CA ASP A 27 34.63 -25.71 -15.53
C ASP A 27 35.62 -25.74 -14.34
N ALA A 28 35.26 -25.10 -13.21
CA ALA A 28 36.08 -25.03 -12.00
C ALA A 28 35.61 -25.96 -10.85
N GLN A 29 34.80 -26.99 -11.15
CA GLN A 29 34.25 -27.90 -10.12
C GLN A 29 35.30 -28.60 -9.26
N GLY A 30 36.51 -28.84 -9.79
CA GLY A 30 37.61 -29.42 -9.02
C GLY A 30 38.14 -28.46 -7.95
N GLU A 31 38.43 -27.22 -8.35
CA GLU A 31 38.89 -26.16 -7.45
C GLU A 31 37.84 -25.81 -6.38
N ILE A 32 36.56 -25.77 -6.75
CA ILE A 32 35.47 -25.57 -5.80
C ILE A 32 35.37 -26.75 -4.82
N ALA A 33 35.65 -27.99 -5.25
CA ALA A 33 35.63 -29.15 -4.35
C ALA A 33 36.73 -29.08 -3.27
N ASP A 34 37.86 -28.46 -3.57
CA ASP A 34 38.99 -28.32 -2.65
C ASP A 34 38.78 -27.23 -1.58
N ALA A 35 37.77 -26.36 -1.75
CA ALA A 35 37.40 -25.36 -0.75
C ALA A 35 36.71 -26.00 0.47
N ILE A 36 37.31 -25.84 1.65
CA ILE A 36 36.84 -26.42 2.92
C ILE A 36 36.36 -25.33 3.87
N THR A 37 37.07 -24.21 3.93
CA THR A 37 36.78 -23.12 4.86
C THR A 37 35.86 -22.08 4.25
N ARG A 38 35.31 -21.19 5.10
CA ARG A 38 34.53 -20.04 4.63
C ARG A 38 35.40 -19.02 3.91
N GLU A 39 36.70 -18.98 4.21
CA GLU A 39 37.63 -18.06 3.57
C GLU A 39 37.91 -18.49 2.13
N ASP A 40 38.18 -19.78 1.90
CA ASP A 40 38.35 -20.36 0.56
C ASP A 40 37.13 -20.04 -0.32
N VAL A 41 35.92 -20.14 0.23
CA VAL A 41 34.68 -19.78 -0.48
C VAL A 41 34.61 -18.28 -0.80
N ARG A 42 35.12 -17.39 0.06
CA ARG A 42 35.19 -15.95 -0.24
C ARG A 42 36.18 -15.66 -1.37
N GLU A 43 37.34 -16.31 -1.36
CA GLU A 43 38.32 -16.19 -2.43
C GLU A 43 37.74 -16.63 -3.78
N LEU A 44 37.02 -17.76 -3.82
CA LEU A 44 36.35 -18.24 -5.04
C LEU A 44 35.22 -17.31 -5.51
N VAL A 45 34.55 -16.61 -4.58
CA VAL A 45 33.59 -15.55 -4.93
C VAL A 45 34.29 -14.36 -5.56
N GLU A 46 35.42 -13.92 -5.00
CA GLU A 46 36.20 -12.80 -5.53
C GLU A 46 36.77 -13.10 -6.93
N GLN A 47 37.16 -14.35 -7.17
CA GLN A 47 37.58 -14.83 -8.49
C GLN A 47 36.42 -15.00 -9.48
N GLY A 48 35.17 -14.96 -9.01
CA GLY A 48 33.97 -15.10 -9.84
C GLY A 48 33.59 -16.55 -10.17
N LEU A 49 34.22 -17.54 -9.54
CA LEU A 49 33.92 -18.97 -9.72
C LEU A 49 32.66 -19.39 -8.95
N ILE A 50 32.32 -18.64 -7.90
CA ILE A 50 31.06 -18.73 -7.17
C ILE A 50 30.31 -17.41 -7.32
N GLN A 51 29.09 -17.46 -7.85
CA GLN A 51 28.28 -16.26 -8.06
C GLN A 51 26.88 -16.41 -7.49
N THR A 52 26.21 -15.28 -7.31
CA THR A 52 24.81 -15.22 -6.91
C THR A 52 23.95 -14.81 -8.10
N GLU A 53 22.98 -15.64 -8.46
CA GLU A 53 21.94 -15.28 -9.41
C GLU A 53 21.01 -14.23 -8.81
N GLU A 54 20.57 -13.26 -9.62
CA GLU A 54 19.60 -12.26 -9.19
C GLU A 54 18.26 -12.90 -8.78
N ALA A 55 17.61 -12.34 -7.77
CA ALA A 55 16.29 -12.81 -7.36
C ALA A 55 15.23 -12.39 -8.40
N ALA A 56 14.41 -13.35 -8.83
CA ALA A 56 13.28 -13.04 -9.70
C ALA A 56 12.28 -12.11 -8.98
N GLY A 57 11.99 -10.95 -9.59
CA GLY A 57 11.00 -10.00 -9.11
C GLY A 57 9.69 -10.09 -9.90
N ASN A 58 8.55 -10.04 -9.22
CA ASN A 58 7.26 -9.98 -9.90
C ASN A 58 7.04 -8.60 -10.53
N SER A 59 6.89 -8.55 -11.87
CA SER A 59 6.64 -7.28 -12.55
C SER A 59 5.28 -6.69 -12.18
N ARG A 60 5.26 -5.37 -11.94
CA ARG A 60 4.05 -4.64 -11.52
C ARG A 60 3.33 -3.88 -12.64
N GLY A 61 3.83 -3.93 -13.88
CA GLY A 61 3.29 -3.16 -15.01
C GLY A 61 1.79 -3.36 -15.23
N ARG A 62 1.37 -4.62 -15.43
CA ARG A 62 -0.05 -5.01 -15.58
C ARG A 62 -0.91 -4.66 -14.36
N ALA A 63 -0.33 -4.70 -13.16
CA ALA A 63 -1.04 -4.33 -11.94
C ALA A 63 -1.27 -2.82 -11.87
N LYS A 64 -0.27 -2.00 -12.23
CA LYS A 64 -0.36 -0.54 -12.26
C LYS A 64 -1.38 -0.05 -13.29
N GLU A 65 -1.37 -0.62 -14.50
CA GLU A 65 -2.37 -0.29 -15.53
C GLU A 65 -3.79 -0.57 -15.03
N ARG A 66 -4.02 -1.76 -14.44
CA ARG A 66 -5.32 -2.12 -13.85
C ARG A 66 -5.73 -1.16 -12.73
N GLN A 67 -4.80 -0.75 -11.87
CA GLN A 67 -5.06 0.20 -10.79
C GLN A 67 -5.46 1.57 -11.34
N GLN A 68 -4.78 2.07 -12.39
CA GLN A 68 -5.13 3.35 -13.03
C GLN A 68 -6.55 3.31 -13.62
N LYS A 69 -6.90 2.24 -14.37
CA LYS A 69 -8.26 2.08 -14.91
C LYS A 69 -9.31 2.03 -13.80
N ARG A 70 -9.03 1.32 -12.69
CA ARG A 70 -9.92 1.27 -11.52
C ARG A 70 -10.04 2.60 -10.80
N SER A 71 -8.94 3.35 -10.65
CA SER A 71 -8.94 4.69 -10.04
C SER A 71 -9.87 5.64 -10.79
N TYR A 72 -9.78 5.63 -12.12
CA TYR A 72 -10.68 6.41 -13.00
C TYR A 72 -12.16 5.99 -12.88
N GLY A 73 -12.46 4.76 -12.45
CA GLY A 73 -13.82 4.24 -12.29
C GLY A 73 -14.16 3.04 -13.18
N HIS A 74 -13.31 2.69 -14.14
CA HIS A 74 -13.50 1.52 -15.00
C HIS A 74 -13.25 0.19 -14.24
N GLN A 75 -13.68 -0.93 -14.82
CA GLN A 75 -13.50 -2.28 -14.25
C GLN A 75 -14.11 -2.48 -12.84
N LYS A 76 -15.13 -1.68 -12.50
CA LYS A 76 -15.87 -1.72 -11.22
C LYS A 76 -17.38 -2.03 -11.40
N GLY A 77 -17.81 -2.41 -12.61
CA GLY A 77 -19.20 -2.76 -12.92
C GLY A 77 -19.68 -4.04 -12.22
N HIS A 78 -20.99 -4.32 -12.26
CA HIS A 78 -21.64 -5.40 -11.51
C HIS A 78 -20.99 -6.77 -11.72
N GLY A 79 -20.65 -7.14 -12.97
CA GLY A 79 -20.02 -8.44 -13.27
C GLY A 79 -18.61 -8.62 -12.69
N SER A 80 -17.92 -7.54 -12.32
CA SER A 80 -16.59 -7.60 -11.68
C SER A 80 -16.65 -7.65 -10.15
N ARG A 81 -17.84 -7.55 -9.55
CA ARG A 81 -18.02 -7.56 -8.08
C ARG A 81 -18.17 -9.00 -7.59
N LYS A 82 -17.53 -9.30 -6.45
CA LYS A 82 -17.60 -10.63 -5.81
C LYS A 82 -18.14 -10.57 -4.38
N GLY A 83 -17.88 -9.50 -3.64
CA GLY A 83 -18.40 -9.27 -2.28
C GLY A 83 -19.68 -8.44 -2.24
N LYS A 84 -20.38 -8.50 -1.10
CA LYS A 84 -21.55 -7.65 -0.77
C LYS A 84 -21.14 -6.16 -0.70
N ALA A 85 -22.13 -5.25 -0.76
CA ALA A 85 -21.89 -3.81 -0.71
C ALA A 85 -21.10 -3.37 0.54
N GLY A 86 -21.55 -3.76 1.73
CA GLY A 86 -20.86 -3.49 3.01
C GLY A 86 -19.43 -4.05 3.11
N GLY A 87 -19.10 -5.09 2.33
CA GLY A 87 -17.73 -5.62 2.26
C GLY A 87 -16.82 -4.88 1.29
N ARG A 88 -17.38 -4.02 0.43
CA ARG A 88 -16.63 -3.16 -0.51
C ARG A 88 -16.44 -1.75 0.03
N GLN A 89 -17.39 -1.30 0.85
CA GLN A 89 -17.38 -0.03 1.58
C GLN A 89 -18.17 -0.27 2.86
N ASP A 90 -17.53 -0.08 4.02
CA ASP A 90 -18.19 -0.23 5.31
C ASP A 90 -19.05 1.00 5.61
N ASP A 91 -20.32 0.78 5.96
CA ASP A 91 -21.30 1.85 6.16
C ASP A 91 -20.94 2.74 7.36
N ARG A 92 -20.31 2.16 8.39
CA ARG A 92 -19.87 2.90 9.58
C ARG A 92 -18.65 3.76 9.27
N GLU A 93 -17.68 3.25 8.51
CA GLU A 93 -16.53 4.02 8.05
C GLU A 93 -16.96 5.17 7.12
N ASP A 94 -17.93 4.91 6.24
CA ASP A 94 -18.51 5.94 5.37
C ASP A 94 -19.19 7.06 6.18
N TRP A 95 -20.05 6.69 7.13
CA TRP A 95 -20.66 7.66 8.05
C TRP A 95 -19.62 8.45 8.84
N GLN A 96 -18.59 7.78 9.38
CA GLN A 96 -17.49 8.44 10.10
C GLN A 96 -16.74 9.45 9.22
N SER A 97 -16.49 9.10 7.96
CA SER A 97 -15.85 9.99 6.99
C SER A 97 -16.70 11.24 6.75
N ARG A 98 -18.00 11.05 6.46
CA ARG A 98 -18.96 12.13 6.20
C ARG A 98 -19.12 13.07 7.40
N ILE A 99 -19.40 12.54 8.59
CA ILE A 99 -19.66 13.37 9.77
C ILE A 99 -18.40 14.12 10.22
N ARG A 100 -17.20 13.54 10.06
CA ARG A 100 -15.94 14.23 10.37
C ARG A 100 -15.69 15.39 9.40
N ALA A 101 -16.00 15.22 8.12
CA ALA A 101 -15.89 16.27 7.13
C ALA A 101 -16.87 17.43 7.43
N GLN A 102 -18.14 17.11 7.70
CA GLN A 102 -19.16 18.11 8.08
C GLN A 102 -18.78 18.87 9.35
N ARG A 103 -18.38 18.17 10.42
CA ARG A 103 -17.98 18.81 11.69
C ARG A 103 -16.72 19.66 11.56
N ARG A 104 -15.79 19.27 10.68
CA ARG A 104 -14.60 20.09 10.38
C ARG A 104 -15.03 21.38 9.68
N ARG A 105 -15.87 21.27 8.65
CA ARG A 105 -16.39 22.44 7.93
C ARG A 105 -17.13 23.40 8.86
N LEU A 106 -18.01 22.88 9.72
CA LEU A 106 -18.70 23.71 10.71
C LEU A 106 -17.73 24.44 11.65
N ARG A 107 -16.61 23.80 12.02
CA ARG A 107 -15.59 24.42 12.87
C ARG A 107 -14.89 25.55 12.13
N GLU A 108 -14.48 25.33 10.88
CA GLU A 108 -13.87 26.35 10.02
C GLU A 108 -14.81 27.55 9.83
N LEU A 109 -16.11 27.31 9.56
CA LEU A 109 -17.11 28.36 9.39
C LEU A 109 -17.32 29.21 10.65
N ARG A 110 -17.13 28.63 11.85
CA ARG A 110 -17.23 29.33 13.12
C ARG A 110 -15.94 30.06 13.50
N ASP A 111 -14.82 29.37 13.42
CA ASP A 111 -13.54 29.84 13.99
C ASP A 111 -12.70 30.66 13.00
N GLU A 112 -12.79 30.37 11.71
CA GLU A 112 -11.92 30.96 10.68
C GLU A 112 -12.67 31.97 9.80
N GLU A 113 -13.89 31.62 9.36
CA GLU A 113 -14.68 32.48 8.46
C GLU A 113 -15.68 33.40 9.19
N GLU A 114 -15.89 33.19 10.50
CA GLU A 114 -16.85 33.93 11.33
C GLU A 114 -18.29 34.01 10.74
N LYS A 115 -18.65 33.05 9.88
CA LYS A 115 -19.96 32.95 9.21
C LYS A 115 -21.05 32.35 10.10
N LEU A 116 -20.67 31.71 11.20
CA LEU A 116 -21.59 31.10 12.14
C LEU A 116 -21.33 31.61 13.55
N SER A 117 -22.38 32.07 14.22
CA SER A 117 -22.33 32.30 15.65
C SER A 117 -22.19 30.96 16.42
N PRO A 118 -21.72 30.98 17.67
CA PRO A 118 -21.63 29.77 18.49
C PRO A 118 -22.95 29.00 18.64
N SER A 119 -24.09 29.70 18.68
CA SER A 119 -25.42 29.10 18.77
C SER A 119 -25.85 28.43 17.46
N GLU A 120 -25.59 29.08 16.32
CA GLU A 120 -25.89 28.53 14.99
C GLU A 120 -25.00 27.31 14.71
N TYR A 121 -23.70 27.40 15.01
CA TYR A 121 -22.77 26.28 14.96
C TYR A 121 -23.29 25.07 15.75
N ARG A 122 -23.72 25.29 17.00
CA ARG A 122 -24.17 24.20 17.87
C ARG A 122 -25.41 23.52 17.31
N THR A 123 -26.36 24.33 16.83
CA THR A 123 -27.60 23.82 16.20
C THR A 123 -27.28 22.97 14.98
N LEU A 124 -26.45 23.47 14.07
CA LEU A 124 -26.03 22.73 12.86
C LEU A 124 -25.19 21.49 13.19
N TYR A 125 -24.38 21.53 14.25
CA TYR A 125 -23.59 20.39 14.70
C TYR A 125 -24.46 19.24 15.19
N ASP A 126 -25.47 19.55 16.00
CA ASP A 126 -26.38 18.54 16.55
C ASP A 126 -27.24 17.93 15.41
N ARG A 127 -27.69 18.75 14.45
CA ARG A 127 -28.37 18.30 13.23
C ARG A 127 -27.52 17.42 12.33
N ALA A 128 -26.27 17.82 12.07
CA ALA A 128 -25.31 17.01 11.32
C ALA A 128 -25.08 15.66 12.00
N SER A 129 -24.97 15.66 13.33
CA SER A 129 -24.82 14.42 14.12
C SER A 129 -26.05 13.52 14.05
N GLY A 130 -27.24 14.10 13.83
CA GLY A 130 -28.49 13.41 13.54
C GLY A 130 -28.63 12.90 12.10
N GLY A 131 -27.68 13.24 11.21
CA GLY A 131 -27.70 12.80 9.81
C GLY A 131 -28.60 13.64 8.90
N GLU A 132 -28.87 14.90 9.24
CA GLU A 132 -29.71 15.80 8.45
C GLU A 132 -29.09 16.17 7.09
N PHE A 133 -27.76 16.07 6.95
CA PHE A 133 -27.04 16.45 5.74
C PHE A 133 -26.34 15.25 5.08
N ASP A 134 -26.46 15.14 3.76
CA ASP A 134 -25.85 14.03 3.01
C ASP A 134 -24.33 14.23 2.81
N SER A 135 -23.89 15.47 2.68
CA SER A 135 -22.49 15.84 2.36
C SER A 135 -22.14 17.23 2.89
N VAL A 136 -20.87 17.63 2.76
CA VAL A 136 -20.44 19.00 3.08
C VAL A 136 -21.12 20.02 2.17
N ALA A 137 -21.22 19.73 0.87
CA ALA A 137 -21.90 20.62 -0.08
C ALA A 137 -23.39 20.80 0.24
N ASP A 138 -24.02 19.76 0.79
CA ASP A 138 -25.43 19.82 1.21
C ASP A 138 -25.61 20.69 2.46
N LEU A 139 -24.73 20.51 3.44
CA LEU A 139 -24.63 21.40 4.60
C LEU A 139 -24.42 22.86 4.18
N GLU A 140 -23.50 23.14 3.25
CA GLU A 140 -23.22 24.50 2.78
C GLU A 140 -24.42 25.12 2.08
N ARG A 141 -25.12 24.36 1.22
CA ARG A 141 -26.37 24.83 0.60
C ARG A 141 -27.44 25.18 1.64
N TYR A 142 -27.56 24.36 2.69
CA TYR A 142 -28.50 24.65 3.77
C TYR A 142 -28.12 25.93 4.52
N ILE A 143 -26.83 26.11 4.81
CA ILE A 143 -26.33 27.31 5.48
C ILE A 143 -26.59 28.55 4.63
N GLU A 144 -26.27 28.51 3.34
CA GLU A 144 -26.52 29.62 2.42
C GLU A 144 -28.02 29.96 2.36
N ALA A 145 -28.89 28.94 2.26
CA ALA A 145 -30.33 29.15 2.19
C ALA A 145 -30.97 29.68 3.48
N GLN A 146 -30.30 29.57 4.63
CA GLN A 146 -30.84 30.00 5.93
C GLN A 146 -30.13 31.22 6.52
N PHE A 147 -28.87 31.44 6.16
CA PHE A 147 -27.99 32.46 6.72
C PHE A 147 -27.29 33.31 5.65
N GLY A 148 -27.47 33.02 4.35
CA GLY A 148 -26.82 33.71 3.23
C GLY A 148 -27.42 35.06 2.82
N GLU A 149 -28.53 35.48 3.42
CA GLU A 149 -29.08 36.83 3.26
C GLU A 149 -29.18 37.56 4.61
N ASN A 150 -28.08 38.22 4.98
CA ASN A 150 -28.01 39.55 5.59
C ASN A 150 -26.66 40.20 5.27
#